data_AF-A0A4U7CUF5-F1
#
_entry.id   AF-A0A4U7CUF5-F1
#
_cell.length_a   1.000
_cell.length_b   1.000
_cell.length_c   1.000
_cell.angle_alpha   90.00
_cell.angle_beta   90.00
_cell.angle_gamma   90.00
#
_symmetry.space_group_name_H-M   'P 1'
#
loop_
_entity.id
_entity.type
_entity.pdbx_description
1 polymer ?
#
loop_
_entity_poly.entity_id
_entity_poly.type
_entity_poly.pdbx_seq_one_letter_code
_entity_poly.pdbx_strand_id
1 'polypeptide(L)'
;MSRESTGRGSGSHGGSSSRRRFLAGVGAAVGTAAVAGCSGLPFGGGEERRGSPVSLPSGAVGTVDWPASPFPATVPESLADAHEARTRSLLDDVPAEPGIANAAVATEIGSDRERALERADAGVTAEWPVDVLSAWRRRREDAAAVRGAYRAATGVDDGADLAARRSAVRDARGALAAEVEYRAESPVAAALAYEPVESLLAECERHVRPELTYPADPVAEPFRAGEATARVERARATADDAESLRNAHLDGRDGLVPRWASLVAAADELRGSVSRTRSTVRERAGGDDPLGGEDLSGTVAQELVATGELRTDSAVEDVERAVDAGDCATAVVESGVALAELDAFRAAVGEIRDGEHREAPSESSVRSAAERARTAVGEAVAGDDPLATRLVRPGLDGFEYVADRVEEGYSSARRTQATLEYVALYGAAVPAASEFLRERLD
;
A
#
# COMPACT_ATOMS: atom_id res chain seq x y z
N MET A 1 -56.49 49.90 47.29
CA MET A 1 -57.52 49.33 46.38
C MET A 1 -57.03 47.97 45.96
N SER A 2 -57.74 46.95 46.44
CA SER A 2 -57.36 45.54 46.40
C SER A 2 -57.51 44.92 45.01
N ARG A 3 -56.61 44.01 44.64
CA ARG A 3 -56.95 42.60 44.39
C ARG A 3 -55.71 41.73 44.15
N GLU A 4 -55.61 40.72 45.00
CA GLU A 4 -54.83 39.50 44.91
C GLU A 4 -55.65 38.37 44.24
N SER A 5 -54.92 37.36 43.75
CA SER A 5 -55.35 35.96 43.45
C SER A 5 -56.30 35.78 42.25
N THR A 6 -56.23 34.75 41.40
CA THR A 6 -55.81 33.31 41.42
C THR A 6 -55.54 32.91 39.95
N GLY A 7 -54.75 31.92 39.50
CA GLY A 7 -54.23 30.67 40.06
C GLY A 7 -54.47 29.51 39.07
N ARG A 8 -53.42 28.68 38.85
CA ARG A 8 -53.38 27.32 38.19
C ARG A 8 -53.55 27.28 36.66
N GLY A 9 -52.85 26.46 35.87
CA GLY A 9 -51.92 25.34 36.10
C GLY A 9 -52.09 24.30 34.97
N SER A 10 -50.99 23.79 34.41
CA SER A 10 -50.78 22.62 33.52
C SER A 10 -49.77 23.02 32.42
N GLY A 11 -48.71 22.30 32.09
CA GLY A 11 -48.33 20.93 32.40
C GLY A 11 -47.52 20.43 31.20
N SER A 12 -46.24 20.18 31.42
CA SER A 12 -45.23 19.68 30.47
C SER A 12 -45.67 18.42 29.73
N HIS A 13 -45.38 18.33 28.42
CA HIS A 13 -45.12 17.06 27.73
C HIS A 13 -43.85 17.22 26.87
N GLY A 14 -42.73 16.82 27.46
CA GLY A 14 -41.56 16.37 26.69
C GLY A 14 -41.85 14.94 26.22
N GLY A 15 -41.78 14.72 24.91
CA GLY A 15 -41.92 13.42 24.29
C GLY A 15 -40.67 13.13 23.46
N SER A 16 -39.76 12.35 24.04
CA SER A 16 -38.61 11.71 23.40
C SER A 16 -39.02 10.99 22.11
N SER A 17 -38.54 11.45 20.95
CA SER A 17 -38.59 10.68 19.71
C SER A 17 -37.33 9.82 19.58
N SER A 18 -37.50 8.58 20.05
CA SER A 18 -36.87 7.33 19.61
C SER A 18 -35.89 7.42 18.42
N ARG A 19 -34.60 7.55 18.73
CA ARG A 19 -33.53 6.99 17.90
C ARG A 19 -33.53 5.47 18.08
N ARG A 20 -34.14 4.76 17.14
CA ARG A 20 -33.87 3.33 16.90
C ARG A 20 -34.43 2.93 15.55
N ARG A 21 -33.57 2.22 14.79
CA ARG A 21 -33.90 1.24 13.73
C ARG A 21 -33.76 1.72 12.28
N PHE A 22 -32.52 1.74 11.79
CA PHE A 22 -32.16 1.19 10.47
C PHE A 22 -30.75 0.59 10.57
N LEU A 23 -30.65 -0.53 11.29
CA LEU A 23 -29.50 -1.44 11.28
C LEU A 23 -30.08 -2.84 11.11
N ALA A 24 -30.15 -3.27 9.86
CA ALA A 24 -30.37 -4.65 9.47
C ALA A 24 -29.98 -4.76 7.99
N GLY A 25 -28.85 -5.42 7.70
CA GLY A 25 -28.50 -5.79 6.33
C GLY A 25 -27.05 -5.60 5.91
N VAL A 26 -26.07 -6.01 6.72
CA VAL A 26 -24.76 -6.42 6.20
C VAL A 26 -24.41 -7.74 6.89
N GLY A 27 -24.92 -8.82 6.31
CA GLY A 27 -24.53 -10.18 6.65
C GLY A 27 -23.31 -10.56 5.83
N ALA A 28 -22.25 -10.95 6.54
CA ALA A 28 -21.16 -11.83 6.11
C ALA A 28 -20.84 -11.86 4.61
N ALA A 29 -19.89 -11.02 4.20
CA ALA A 29 -19.09 -11.27 3.00
C ALA A 29 -17.64 -11.57 3.44
N VAL A 30 -17.25 -12.78 3.10
CA VAL A 30 -15.98 -13.47 3.32
C VAL A 30 -14.80 -12.69 2.72
N GLY A 31 -13.78 -12.47 3.55
CA GLY A 31 -12.36 -12.52 3.18
C GLY A 31 -11.87 -11.69 2.01
N THR A 32 -11.65 -10.40 2.22
CA THR A 32 -10.65 -9.65 1.44
C THR A 32 -9.36 -9.56 2.25
N ALA A 33 -8.32 -10.24 1.76
CA ALA A 33 -6.95 -10.00 2.19
C ALA A 33 -6.61 -8.55 1.81
N ALA A 34 -6.62 -7.66 2.79
CA ALA A 34 -6.17 -6.29 2.61
C ALA A 34 -4.65 -6.32 2.41
N VAL A 35 -4.23 -6.08 1.18
CA VAL A 35 -2.82 -5.91 0.80
C VAL A 35 -2.31 -4.64 1.47
N ALA A 36 -1.80 -4.75 2.69
CA ALA A 36 -0.97 -3.72 3.30
C ALA A 36 0.46 -3.92 2.78
N GLY A 37 0.68 -3.54 1.52
CA GLY A 37 1.98 -3.09 1.03
C GLY A 37 1.79 -1.64 0.63
N CYS A 38 2.73 -0.76 0.98
CA CYS A 38 2.77 0.63 0.53
C CYS A 38 3.13 0.71 -0.97
N SER A 39 2.36 0.04 -1.80
CA SER A 39 2.05 0.46 -3.16
C SER A 39 0.56 0.79 -3.13
N GLY A 40 0.25 2.09 -3.17
CA GLY A 40 -1.10 2.60 -3.26
C GLY A 40 -1.76 2.11 -4.55
N LEU A 41 -2.28 0.88 -4.53
CA LEU A 41 -3.23 0.38 -5.51
C LEU A 41 -4.61 0.40 -4.86
N PRO A 42 -5.31 1.55 -4.89
CA PRO A 42 -6.64 1.70 -4.32
C PRO A 42 -7.69 1.14 -5.29
N PHE A 43 -7.68 -0.16 -5.55
CA PHE A 43 -8.77 -0.79 -6.29
C PHE A 43 -9.85 -1.24 -5.31
N GLY A 44 -10.57 -0.26 -4.78
CA GLY A 44 -11.83 -0.51 -4.08
C GLY A 44 -12.83 -1.17 -5.04
N GLY A 45 -13.41 -2.29 -4.63
CA GLY A 45 -14.45 -3.01 -5.34
C GLY A 45 -15.74 -2.19 -5.41
N GLY A 46 -15.80 -1.24 -6.33
CA GLY A 46 -17.05 -0.65 -6.78
C GLY A 46 -17.81 -1.65 -7.65
N GLU A 47 -19.09 -1.84 -7.36
CA GLU A 47 -20.00 -2.75 -8.06
C GLU A 47 -19.79 -2.71 -9.59
N GLU A 48 -19.50 -3.87 -10.17
CA GLU A 48 -19.36 -4.10 -11.60
C GLU A 48 -20.63 -3.64 -12.35
N ARG A 49 -20.66 -2.39 -12.82
CA ARG A 49 -21.70 -1.94 -13.74
C ARG A 49 -21.45 -2.60 -15.10
N ARG A 50 -22.21 -3.67 -15.31
CA ARG A 50 -22.23 -4.59 -16.45
C ARG A 50 -22.40 -3.87 -17.79
N GLY A 51 -21.29 -3.40 -18.37
CA GLY A 51 -21.17 -3.12 -19.81
C GLY A 51 -21.00 -4.43 -20.59
N SER A 52 -21.28 -4.42 -21.90
CA SER A 52 -21.10 -5.59 -22.76
C SER A 52 -19.68 -6.15 -22.62
N PRO A 53 -19.49 -7.44 -22.24
CA PRO A 53 -18.17 -7.99 -21.96
C PRO A 53 -17.45 -8.22 -23.28
N VAL A 54 -16.58 -7.28 -23.66
CA VAL A 54 -15.48 -7.60 -24.57
C VAL A 54 -14.55 -8.50 -23.77
N SER A 55 -14.58 -9.80 -24.06
CA SER A 55 -13.69 -10.77 -23.43
C SER A 55 -12.28 -10.54 -23.98
N LEU A 56 -11.34 -10.18 -23.11
CA LEU A 56 -9.94 -10.06 -23.49
C LEU A 56 -9.28 -11.45 -23.46
N PRO A 57 -8.52 -11.85 -24.49
CA PRO A 57 -7.78 -13.09 -24.45
C PRO A 57 -6.61 -13.00 -23.46
N SER A 58 -6.24 -14.15 -22.87
CA SER A 58 -4.99 -14.27 -22.13
C SER A 58 -3.83 -13.80 -23.00
N GLY A 59 -2.94 -12.96 -22.43
CA GLY A 59 -1.83 -12.37 -23.17
C GLY A 59 -2.17 -11.15 -24.04
N ALA A 60 -3.37 -10.57 -23.91
CA ALA A 60 -3.70 -9.31 -24.60
C ALA A 60 -2.83 -8.12 -24.16
N VAL A 61 -2.36 -8.14 -22.90
CA VAL A 61 -1.51 -7.11 -22.28
C VAL A 61 -0.03 -7.51 -22.37
N GLY A 62 0.28 -8.78 -22.14
CA GLY A 62 1.65 -9.30 -22.06
C GLY A 62 2.34 -8.91 -20.75
N THR A 63 3.67 -9.00 -20.72
CA THR A 63 4.50 -8.69 -19.55
C THR A 63 5.30 -7.39 -19.76
N VAL A 64 5.92 -6.90 -18.70
CA VAL A 64 6.87 -5.78 -18.71
C VAL A 64 8.14 -6.21 -18.00
N ASP A 65 9.30 -5.78 -18.51
CA ASP A 65 10.58 -6.07 -17.87
C ASP A 65 10.85 -5.09 -16.75
N TRP A 66 11.31 -5.60 -15.60
CA TRP A 66 11.68 -4.76 -14.47
C TRP A 66 13.14 -4.34 -14.53
N PRO A 67 13.44 -3.05 -14.29
CA PRO A 67 14.81 -2.59 -14.15
C PRO A 67 15.45 -3.15 -12.87
N ALA A 68 16.78 -3.08 -12.80
CA ALA A 68 17.51 -3.40 -11.57
C ALA A 68 17.03 -2.55 -10.39
N SER A 69 17.11 -3.11 -9.18
CA SER A 69 16.61 -2.42 -7.98
C SER A 69 17.34 -1.07 -7.76
N PRO A 70 16.60 0.00 -7.42
CA PRO A 70 17.18 1.32 -7.16
C PRO A 70 17.82 1.42 -5.76
N PHE A 71 17.71 0.40 -4.92
CA PHE A 71 18.33 0.38 -3.60
C PHE A 71 19.86 0.35 -3.74
N PRO A 72 20.62 1.27 -3.11
CA PRO A 72 22.02 1.51 -3.44
C PRO A 72 23.00 0.47 -2.88
N ALA A 73 22.53 -0.63 -2.30
CA ALA A 73 23.36 -1.69 -1.75
C ALA A 73 22.79 -3.08 -2.09
N THR A 74 23.62 -4.11 -1.99
CA THR A 74 23.13 -5.49 -2.12
C THR A 74 22.34 -5.86 -0.88
N VAL A 75 21.11 -6.34 -1.06
CA VAL A 75 20.31 -6.92 0.03
C VAL A 75 20.86 -8.33 0.31
N PRO A 76 21.33 -8.63 1.54
CA PRO A 76 21.87 -9.95 1.85
C PRO A 76 20.80 -11.05 1.73
N GLU A 77 21.12 -12.14 1.03
CA GLU A 77 20.24 -13.31 0.89
C GLU A 77 19.90 -13.95 2.25
N SER A 78 20.81 -13.82 3.22
CA SER A 78 20.64 -14.32 4.59
C SER A 78 19.41 -13.73 5.31
N LEU A 79 18.91 -12.57 4.87
CA LEU A 79 17.67 -12.00 5.41
C LEU A 79 16.44 -12.80 4.99
N ALA A 80 16.37 -13.21 3.72
CA ALA A 80 15.30 -14.07 3.23
C ALA A 80 15.38 -15.45 3.90
N ASP A 81 16.58 -16.02 4.01
CA ASP A 81 16.81 -17.30 4.69
C ASP A 81 16.34 -17.26 6.15
N ALA A 82 16.57 -16.14 6.86
CA ALA A 82 16.14 -15.95 8.23
C ALA A 82 14.60 -15.94 8.36
N HIS A 83 13.90 -15.27 7.44
CA HIS A 83 12.43 -15.30 7.43
C HIS A 83 11.88 -16.67 7.06
N GLU A 84 12.49 -17.35 6.09
CA GLU A 84 12.11 -18.70 5.69
C GLU A 84 12.27 -19.69 6.86
N ALA A 85 13.44 -19.68 7.51
CA ALA A 85 13.72 -20.51 8.68
C ALA A 85 12.74 -20.21 9.83
N ARG A 86 12.44 -18.94 10.08
CA ARG A 86 11.47 -18.54 11.11
C ARG A 86 10.05 -18.97 10.76
N THR A 87 9.64 -18.86 9.50
CA THR A 87 8.33 -19.30 9.01
C THR A 87 8.16 -20.81 9.23
N ARG A 88 9.16 -21.62 8.84
CA ARG A 88 9.12 -23.07 9.06
C ARG A 88 9.10 -23.43 10.54
N SER A 89 9.94 -22.80 11.35
CA SER A 89 9.95 -23.01 12.80
C SER A 89 8.59 -22.72 13.44
N LEU A 90 7.85 -21.71 12.96
CA LEU A 90 6.50 -21.41 13.47
C LEU A 90 5.48 -22.48 13.09
N LEU A 91 5.58 -23.06 11.89
CA LEU A 91 4.68 -24.11 11.39
C LEU A 91 5.00 -25.49 11.97
N ASP A 92 6.26 -25.77 12.29
CA ASP A 92 6.70 -27.01 12.94
C ASP A 92 6.16 -27.14 14.38
N ASP A 93 5.91 -26.01 15.05
CA ASP A 93 5.27 -25.96 16.37
C ASP A 93 3.77 -26.36 16.34
N VAL A 94 3.17 -26.51 15.15
CA VAL A 94 1.76 -26.87 14.97
C VAL A 94 1.68 -28.29 14.38
N PRO A 95 1.04 -29.25 15.08
CA PRO A 95 0.82 -30.59 14.54
C PRO A 95 -0.05 -30.58 13.28
N ALA A 96 0.20 -31.52 12.36
CA ALA A 96 -0.65 -31.71 11.18
C ALA A 96 -2.10 -32.08 11.57
N GLU A 97 -2.26 -32.86 12.64
CA GLU A 97 -3.54 -33.18 13.26
C GLU A 97 -3.59 -32.57 14.67
N PRO A 98 -4.12 -31.35 14.84
CA PRO A 98 -4.11 -30.68 16.13
C PRO A 98 -5.09 -31.37 17.09
N GLY A 99 -4.60 -31.73 18.29
CA GLY A 99 -5.38 -32.37 19.36
C GLY A 99 -6.37 -31.44 20.07
N ILE A 100 -7.17 -30.68 19.32
CA ILE A 100 -8.12 -29.70 19.81
C ILE A 100 -9.51 -30.36 19.94
N ALA A 101 -10.18 -30.15 21.09
CA ALA A 101 -11.47 -30.79 21.38
C ALA A 101 -12.59 -30.34 20.42
N ASN A 102 -12.54 -29.09 19.96
CA ASN A 102 -13.47 -28.57 18.97
C ASN A 102 -13.00 -28.96 17.55
N ALA A 103 -13.69 -29.93 16.95
CA ALA A 103 -13.33 -30.45 15.64
C ALA A 103 -13.35 -29.40 14.52
N ALA A 104 -14.24 -28.40 14.57
CA ALA A 104 -14.28 -27.34 13.57
C ALA A 104 -13.04 -26.45 13.63
N VAL A 105 -12.64 -26.05 14.85
CA VAL A 105 -11.41 -25.28 15.09
C VAL A 105 -10.17 -26.11 14.71
N ALA A 106 -10.16 -27.40 15.01
CA ALA A 106 -9.08 -28.31 14.62
C ALA A 106 -8.91 -28.39 13.09
N THR A 107 -10.02 -28.54 12.35
CA THR A 107 -10.02 -28.57 10.89
C THR A 107 -9.52 -27.25 10.30
N GLU A 108 -10.03 -26.11 10.77
CA GLU A 108 -9.65 -24.80 10.24
C GLU A 108 -8.17 -24.49 10.48
N ILE A 109 -7.64 -24.74 11.68
CA ILE A 109 -6.20 -24.61 11.97
C ILE A 109 -5.36 -25.55 11.09
N GLY A 110 -5.81 -26.78 10.88
CA GLY A 110 -5.16 -27.74 9.99
C GLY A 110 -5.08 -27.23 8.54
N SER A 111 -6.19 -26.71 8.01
CA SER A 111 -6.24 -26.11 6.67
C SER A 111 -5.40 -24.84 6.55
N ASP A 112 -5.37 -23.99 7.59
CA ASP A 112 -4.53 -22.80 7.59
C ASP A 112 -3.04 -23.17 7.59
N ARG A 113 -2.66 -24.18 8.37
CA ARG A 113 -1.30 -24.72 8.39
C ARG A 113 -0.90 -25.28 7.03
N GLU A 114 -1.76 -26.06 6.39
CA GLU A 114 -1.51 -26.62 5.06
C GLU A 114 -1.30 -25.50 4.02
N ARG A 115 -2.20 -24.51 3.98
CA ARG A 115 -2.05 -23.34 3.09
C ARG A 115 -0.78 -22.53 3.38
N ALA A 116 -0.41 -22.36 4.65
CA ALA A 116 0.81 -21.65 5.02
C ALA A 116 2.07 -22.43 4.61
N LEU A 117 2.06 -23.76 4.69
CA LEU A 117 3.14 -24.62 4.18
C LEU A 117 3.25 -24.55 2.66
N GLU A 118 2.13 -24.68 1.95
CA GLU A 118 2.10 -24.56 0.48
C GLU A 118 2.71 -23.22 0.03
N ARG A 119 2.37 -22.12 0.72
CA ARG A 119 2.97 -20.81 0.44
C ARG A 119 4.44 -20.76 0.82
N ALA A 120 4.86 -21.35 1.93
CA ALA A 120 6.27 -21.37 2.34
C ALA A 120 7.14 -22.17 1.36
N ASP A 121 6.60 -23.24 0.77
CA ASP A 121 7.29 -24.09 -0.21
C ASP A 121 7.22 -23.54 -1.64
N ALA A 122 6.28 -22.64 -1.93
CA ALA A 122 6.23 -21.93 -3.20
C ALA A 122 7.43 -20.99 -3.35
N GLY A 123 8.02 -20.94 -4.55
CA GLY A 123 9.02 -19.93 -4.89
C GLY A 123 8.50 -18.50 -4.65
N VAL A 124 9.40 -17.56 -4.35
CA VAL A 124 9.05 -16.14 -4.32
C VAL A 124 9.36 -15.56 -5.68
N THR A 125 8.32 -15.17 -6.41
CA THR A 125 8.43 -14.31 -7.60
C THR A 125 8.29 -12.88 -7.12
N ALA A 126 9.40 -12.15 -7.12
CA ALA A 126 9.43 -10.73 -6.82
C ALA A 126 10.58 -10.10 -7.60
N GLU A 127 10.37 -8.86 -8.00
CA GLU A 127 11.14 -8.21 -9.05
C GLU A 127 12.36 -7.52 -8.44
N TRP A 128 12.21 -6.96 -7.23
CA TRP A 128 13.31 -6.44 -6.44
C TRP A 128 13.57 -7.24 -5.16
N PRO A 129 14.83 -7.28 -4.67
CA PRO A 129 15.17 -8.02 -3.44
C PRO A 129 14.39 -7.55 -2.19
N VAL A 130 14.06 -6.27 -2.10
CA VAL A 130 13.25 -5.74 -0.98
C VAL A 130 11.81 -6.29 -0.99
N ASP A 131 11.30 -6.67 -2.16
CA ASP A 131 9.96 -7.25 -2.34
C ASP A 131 9.95 -8.74 -2.00
N VAL A 132 11.07 -9.43 -2.24
CA VAL A 132 11.29 -10.79 -1.70
C VAL A 132 11.14 -10.80 -0.18
N LEU A 133 11.75 -9.83 0.51
CA LEU A 133 11.59 -9.71 1.97
C LEU A 133 10.13 -9.43 2.36
N SER A 134 9.41 -8.58 1.61
CA SER A 134 7.99 -8.30 1.87
C SER A 134 7.11 -9.56 1.77
N ALA A 135 7.33 -10.38 0.73
CA ALA A 135 6.65 -11.65 0.56
C ALA A 135 6.93 -12.61 1.72
N TRP A 136 8.20 -12.73 2.13
CA TRP A 136 8.58 -13.56 3.27
C TRP A 136 8.01 -13.07 4.60
N ARG A 137 7.99 -11.76 4.85
CA ARG A 137 7.32 -11.18 6.03
C ARG A 137 5.83 -11.55 6.07
N ARG A 138 5.14 -11.65 4.91
CA ARG A 138 3.71 -12.04 4.85
C ARG A 138 3.55 -13.53 5.18
N ARG A 139 4.40 -14.39 4.62
CA ARG A 139 4.40 -15.84 4.94
C ARG A 139 4.69 -16.10 6.43
N ARG A 140 5.61 -15.32 7.02
CA ARG A 140 5.94 -15.37 8.44
C ARG A 140 4.76 -14.92 9.32
N GLU A 141 4.03 -13.89 8.90
CA GLU A 141 2.80 -13.43 9.56
C GLU A 141 1.72 -14.53 9.55
N ASP A 142 1.45 -15.14 8.39
CA ASP A 142 0.50 -16.26 8.25
C ASP A 142 0.88 -17.41 9.21
N ALA A 143 2.14 -17.83 9.22
CA ALA A 143 2.62 -18.89 10.10
C ALA A 143 2.47 -18.54 11.60
N ALA A 144 2.71 -17.28 11.97
CA ALA A 144 2.50 -16.81 13.33
C ALA A 144 1.02 -16.79 13.72
N ALA A 145 0.11 -16.48 12.78
CA ALA A 145 -1.33 -16.55 13.00
C ALA A 145 -1.77 -17.98 13.33
N VAL A 146 -1.34 -18.95 12.50
CA VAL A 146 -1.64 -20.38 12.69
C VAL A 146 -1.14 -20.87 14.04
N ARG A 147 0.13 -20.58 14.37
CA ARG A 147 0.72 -20.98 15.65
C ARG A 147 0.02 -20.35 16.85
N GLY A 148 -0.31 -19.06 16.76
CA GLY A 148 -1.03 -18.35 17.82
C GLY A 148 -2.43 -18.93 18.05
N ALA A 149 -3.16 -19.23 16.97
CA ALA A 149 -4.48 -19.85 17.06
C ALA A 149 -4.43 -21.27 17.66
N TYR A 150 -3.44 -22.08 17.26
CA TYR A 150 -3.22 -23.41 17.83
C TYR A 150 -2.92 -23.37 19.34
N ARG A 151 -2.02 -22.47 19.77
CA ARG A 151 -1.69 -22.31 21.19
C ARG A 151 -2.90 -21.85 22.02
N ALA A 152 -3.64 -20.87 21.50
CA ALA A 152 -4.87 -20.40 22.13
C ALA A 152 -5.93 -21.52 22.25
N ALA A 153 -6.16 -22.28 21.17
CA ALA A 153 -7.13 -23.36 21.14
C ALA A 153 -6.76 -24.56 22.05
N THR A 154 -5.48 -24.71 22.40
CA THR A 154 -5.00 -25.73 23.34
C THR A 154 -4.93 -25.24 24.79
N GLY A 155 -5.42 -24.03 25.08
CA GLY A 155 -5.51 -23.48 26.43
C GLY A 155 -4.30 -22.69 26.88
N VAL A 156 -3.38 -22.34 25.97
CA VAL A 156 -2.22 -21.51 26.28
C VAL A 156 -2.59 -20.04 26.08
N ASP A 157 -2.49 -19.25 27.15
CA ASP A 157 -2.68 -17.80 27.13
C ASP A 157 -1.33 -17.10 26.99
N ASP A 158 -1.08 -16.54 25.81
CA ASP A 158 0.13 -15.78 25.49
C ASP A 158 -0.06 -14.25 25.65
N GLY A 159 -1.18 -13.79 26.21
CA GLY A 159 -1.55 -12.37 26.21
C GLY A 159 -0.51 -11.44 26.87
N ALA A 160 0.02 -11.84 28.03
CA ALA A 160 1.04 -11.07 28.75
C ALA A 160 2.38 -11.03 27.98
N ASP A 161 2.82 -12.17 27.45
CA ASP A 161 4.03 -12.28 26.65
C ASP A 161 3.93 -11.46 25.35
N LEU A 162 2.76 -11.49 24.71
CA LEU A 162 2.50 -10.74 23.50
C LEU A 162 2.51 -9.23 23.76
N ALA A 163 1.96 -8.78 24.89
CA ALA A 163 2.03 -7.38 25.30
C ALA A 163 3.47 -6.92 25.55
N ALA A 164 4.28 -7.75 26.21
CA ALA A 164 5.70 -7.47 26.45
C ALA A 164 6.49 -7.40 25.13
N ARG A 165 6.29 -8.38 24.22
CA ARG A 165 6.89 -8.38 22.88
C ARG A 165 6.51 -7.13 22.09
N ARG A 166 5.24 -6.75 22.12
CA ARG A 166 4.74 -5.54 21.45
C ARG A 166 5.41 -4.28 21.99
N SER A 167 5.64 -4.19 23.31
CA SER A 167 6.41 -3.09 23.90
C SER A 167 7.85 -3.08 23.38
N ALA A 168 8.52 -4.22 23.42
CA ALA A 168 9.90 -4.35 22.96
C ALA A 168 10.07 -3.95 21.48
N VAL A 169 9.12 -4.32 20.61
CA VAL A 169 9.14 -3.91 19.19
C VAL A 169 8.94 -2.39 19.05
N ARG A 170 8.07 -1.77 19.84
CA ARG A 170 7.93 -0.30 19.84
C ARG A 170 9.21 0.40 20.28
N ASP A 171 9.86 -0.12 21.31
CA ASP A 171 11.09 0.43 21.85
C ASP A 171 12.24 0.28 20.83
N ALA A 172 12.36 -0.88 20.19
CA ALA A 172 13.33 -1.12 19.12
C ALA A 172 13.11 -0.21 17.91
N ARG A 173 11.85 -0.08 17.44
CA ARG A 173 11.48 0.87 16.37
C ARG A 173 11.87 2.30 16.75
N GLY A 174 11.55 2.72 17.98
CA GLY A 174 11.86 4.06 18.47
C GLY A 174 13.37 4.34 18.54
N ALA A 175 14.15 3.35 18.99
CA ALA A 175 15.60 3.43 19.01
C ALA A 175 16.18 3.55 17.59
N LEU A 176 15.73 2.70 16.66
CA LEU A 176 16.18 2.74 15.27
C LEU A 176 15.85 4.09 14.60
N ALA A 177 14.62 4.58 14.76
CA ALA A 177 14.21 5.87 14.21
C ALA A 177 15.06 7.04 14.75
N ALA A 178 15.42 7.00 16.04
CA ALA A 178 16.26 8.04 16.66
C ALA A 178 17.72 8.04 16.16
N GLU A 179 18.19 6.94 15.56
CA GLU A 179 19.55 6.78 15.03
C GLU A 179 19.66 7.08 13.53
N VAL A 180 18.57 7.46 12.86
CA VAL A 180 18.55 7.78 11.44
C VAL A 180 19.16 9.18 11.23
N GLU A 181 20.37 9.22 10.65
CA GLU A 181 21.06 10.46 10.26
C GLU A 181 21.22 10.61 8.75
N TYR A 182 20.63 9.70 7.97
CA TYR A 182 20.68 9.69 6.51
C TYR A 182 22.12 9.72 5.95
N ARG A 183 23.00 8.89 6.51
CA ARG A 183 24.40 8.84 6.07
C ARG A 183 24.49 8.29 4.63
N ALA A 184 24.97 9.10 3.69
CA ALA A 184 25.12 8.72 2.29
C ALA A 184 26.09 9.65 1.53
N GLU A 185 26.53 9.19 0.36
CA GLU A 185 27.44 9.93 -0.54
C GLU A 185 26.80 11.20 -1.10
N SER A 186 25.50 11.17 -1.38
CA SER A 186 24.70 12.31 -1.87
C SER A 186 23.30 12.32 -1.25
N PRO A 187 22.56 13.45 -1.29
CA PRO A 187 21.16 13.50 -0.85
C PRO A 187 20.23 12.56 -1.65
N VAL A 188 20.48 12.35 -2.95
CA VAL A 188 19.74 11.35 -3.76
C VAL A 188 20.00 9.93 -3.23
N ALA A 189 21.27 9.56 -2.99
CA ALA A 189 21.60 8.26 -2.42
C ALA A 189 21.01 8.09 -1.01
N ALA A 190 20.92 9.17 -0.23
CA ALA A 190 20.26 9.16 1.07
C ALA A 190 18.76 8.88 0.94
N ALA A 191 18.06 9.57 0.03
CA ALA A 191 16.64 9.35 -0.21
C ALA A 191 16.36 7.88 -0.62
N LEU A 192 17.14 7.34 -1.56
CA LEU A 192 16.94 5.97 -2.05
C LEU A 192 17.33 4.89 -1.03
N ALA A 193 18.32 5.13 -0.16
CA ALA A 193 18.71 4.16 0.87
C ALA A 193 17.73 4.13 2.04
N TYR A 194 17.21 5.30 2.45
CA TYR A 194 16.42 5.44 3.66
C TYR A 194 14.90 5.41 3.43
N GLU A 195 14.40 5.63 2.20
CA GLU A 195 12.97 5.49 1.92
C GLU A 195 12.44 4.08 2.26
N PRO A 196 13.10 2.97 1.87
CA PRO A 196 12.66 1.64 2.29
C PRO A 196 12.71 1.45 3.81
N VAL A 197 13.69 2.06 4.49
CA VAL A 197 13.85 1.97 5.95
C VAL A 197 12.71 2.70 6.66
N GLU A 198 12.39 3.92 6.24
CA GLU A 198 11.27 4.71 6.78
C GLU A 198 9.92 4.06 6.50
N SER A 199 9.70 3.58 5.27
CA SER A 199 8.49 2.84 4.90
C SER A 199 8.27 1.61 5.79
N LEU A 200 9.34 0.88 6.15
CA LEU A 200 9.28 -0.23 7.10
C LEU A 200 9.03 0.24 8.54
N LEU A 201 9.66 1.32 9.00
CA LEU A 201 9.41 1.89 10.34
C LEU A 201 7.94 2.33 10.50
N ALA A 202 7.38 2.97 9.47
CA ALA A 202 5.97 3.36 9.41
C ALA A 202 5.04 2.14 9.39
N GLU A 203 5.39 1.10 8.62
CA GLU A 203 4.65 -0.17 8.62
C GLU A 203 4.67 -0.85 9.99
N CYS A 204 5.86 -0.93 10.63
CA CYS A 204 6.02 -1.48 11.98
C CYS A 204 5.09 -0.76 12.97
N GLU A 205 5.02 0.59 12.89
CA GLU A 205 4.13 1.38 13.74
C GLU A 205 2.66 0.97 13.61
N ARG A 206 2.16 0.79 12.38
CA ARG A 206 0.78 0.37 12.12
C ARG A 206 0.46 -0.98 12.76
N HIS A 207 1.40 -1.91 12.75
CA HIS A 207 1.19 -3.24 13.32
C HIS A 207 1.29 -3.29 14.85
N VAL A 208 2.12 -2.44 15.48
CA VAL A 208 2.23 -2.36 16.95
C VAL A 208 1.09 -1.55 17.62
N ARG A 209 0.35 -0.73 16.85
CA ARG A 209 -0.84 -0.02 17.36
C ARG A 209 -1.89 -1.03 17.89
N PRO A 210 -2.52 -0.77 19.06
CA PRO A 210 -3.44 -1.70 19.71
C PRO A 210 -4.85 -1.66 19.10
N GLU A 211 -4.97 -1.67 17.77
CA GLU A 211 -6.27 -1.76 17.09
C GLU A 211 -6.92 -3.13 17.33
N LEU A 212 -6.10 -4.18 17.30
CA LEU A 212 -6.49 -5.54 17.68
C LEU A 212 -5.81 -5.93 19.00
N THR A 213 -6.64 -6.19 20.01
CA THR A 213 -6.23 -6.70 21.31
C THR A 213 -6.34 -8.22 21.36
N TYR A 214 -5.40 -8.85 22.07
CA TYR A 214 -5.51 -10.27 22.42
C TYR A 214 -6.83 -10.52 23.18
N PRO A 215 -7.58 -11.59 22.87
CA PRO A 215 -8.86 -11.87 23.51
C PRO A 215 -8.71 -12.18 25.00
N ALA A 216 -9.74 -11.86 25.78
CA ALA A 216 -9.77 -12.20 27.22
C ALA A 216 -10.01 -13.70 27.45
N ASP A 217 -10.65 -14.38 26.50
CA ASP A 217 -10.82 -15.84 26.47
C ASP A 217 -10.23 -16.38 25.15
N PRO A 218 -8.92 -16.71 25.12
CA PRO A 218 -8.25 -17.19 23.92
C PRO A 218 -8.74 -18.58 23.46
N VAL A 219 -9.29 -19.40 24.36
CA VAL A 219 -9.85 -20.70 23.99
C VAL A 219 -11.17 -20.52 23.21
N ALA A 220 -11.96 -19.52 23.58
CA ALA A 220 -13.19 -19.17 22.87
C ALA A 220 -12.94 -18.40 21.56
N GLU A 221 -11.86 -17.61 21.49
CA GLU A 221 -11.52 -16.78 20.33
C GLU A 221 -10.10 -17.06 19.77
N PRO A 222 -9.77 -18.32 19.38
CA PRO A 222 -8.39 -18.69 19.03
C PRO A 222 -7.86 -17.96 17.80
N PHE A 223 -8.69 -17.73 16.78
CA PHE A 223 -8.26 -17.02 15.56
C PHE A 223 -7.93 -15.56 15.83
N ARG A 224 -8.65 -14.91 16.76
CA ARG A 224 -8.32 -13.54 17.18
C ARG A 224 -7.01 -13.48 17.96
N ALA A 225 -6.72 -14.49 18.79
CA ALA A 225 -5.42 -14.65 19.44
C ALA A 225 -4.29 -14.88 18.41
N GLY A 226 -4.57 -15.67 17.36
CA GLY A 226 -3.69 -15.87 16.20
C GLY A 226 -3.38 -14.55 15.49
N GLU A 227 -4.40 -13.81 15.06
CA GLU A 227 -4.25 -12.52 14.37
C GLU A 227 -3.49 -11.49 15.22
N ALA A 228 -3.77 -11.42 16.53
CA ALA A 228 -3.02 -10.56 17.44
C ALA A 228 -1.53 -10.94 17.52
N THR A 229 -1.22 -12.23 17.46
CA THR A 229 0.16 -12.76 17.42
C THR A 229 0.84 -12.42 16.10
N ALA A 230 0.13 -12.65 14.99
CA ALA A 230 0.59 -12.37 13.64
C ALA A 230 1.03 -10.91 13.46
N ARG A 231 0.22 -9.95 13.93
CA ARG A 231 0.56 -8.52 13.86
C ARG A 231 1.86 -8.18 14.59
N VAL A 232 2.11 -8.76 15.77
CA VAL A 232 3.36 -8.48 16.51
C VAL A 232 4.56 -9.16 15.84
N GLU A 233 4.39 -10.36 15.28
CA GLU A 233 5.45 -11.00 14.49
C GLU A 233 5.76 -10.21 13.22
N ARG A 234 4.74 -9.72 12.50
CA ARG A 234 4.90 -8.84 11.33
C ARG A 234 5.64 -7.56 11.71
N ALA A 235 5.21 -6.88 12.76
CA ALA A 235 5.86 -5.67 13.25
C ALA A 235 7.35 -5.87 13.56
N ARG A 236 7.67 -6.99 14.22
CA ARG A 236 9.06 -7.36 14.52
C ARG A 236 9.86 -7.61 13.25
N ALA A 237 9.34 -8.45 12.35
CA ALA A 237 10.00 -8.76 11.08
C ALA A 237 10.28 -7.50 10.25
N THR A 238 9.33 -6.56 10.23
CA THR A 238 9.48 -5.26 9.56
C THR A 238 10.56 -4.39 10.21
N ALA A 239 10.66 -4.35 11.55
CA ALA A 239 11.72 -3.62 12.24
C ALA A 239 13.12 -4.25 12.02
N ASP A 240 13.20 -5.58 12.08
CA ASP A 240 14.43 -6.34 11.83
C ASP A 240 14.96 -6.07 10.39
N ASP A 241 14.06 -6.02 9.40
CA ASP A 241 14.41 -5.70 8.01
C ASP A 241 14.85 -4.24 7.83
N ALA A 242 14.18 -3.29 8.50
CA ALA A 242 14.57 -1.88 8.46
C ALA A 242 16.00 -1.67 8.98
N GLU A 243 16.32 -2.31 10.12
CA GLU A 243 17.67 -2.30 10.68
C GLU A 243 18.68 -2.95 9.72
N SER A 244 18.32 -4.09 9.16
CA SER A 244 19.20 -4.87 8.28
C SER A 244 19.50 -4.14 6.95
N LEU A 245 18.50 -3.48 6.34
CA LEU A 245 18.71 -2.67 5.14
C LEU A 245 19.59 -1.45 5.43
N ARG A 246 19.37 -0.77 6.55
CA ARG A 246 20.26 0.32 6.99
C ARG A 246 21.69 -0.18 7.15
N ASN A 247 21.87 -1.31 7.82
CA ASN A 247 23.20 -1.89 8.05
C ASN A 247 23.86 -2.32 6.73
N ALA A 248 23.12 -2.93 5.80
CA ALA A 248 23.62 -3.29 4.47
C ALA A 248 24.08 -2.07 3.66
N HIS A 249 23.39 -0.93 3.79
CA HIS A 249 23.81 0.32 3.16
C HIS A 249 25.07 0.92 3.81
N LEU A 250 25.23 0.78 5.13
CA LEU A 250 26.38 1.32 5.86
C LEU A 250 27.62 0.41 5.81
N ASP A 251 27.43 -0.89 5.59
CA ASP A 251 28.51 -1.89 5.67
C ASP A 251 29.63 -1.62 4.66
N GLY A 252 30.87 -1.63 5.15
CA GLY A 252 32.07 -1.36 4.35
C GLY A 252 32.19 0.06 3.77
N ARG A 253 31.29 1.01 4.13
CA ARG A 253 31.29 2.39 3.61
C ARG A 253 31.79 3.38 4.65
N ASP A 254 33.11 3.50 4.74
CA ASP A 254 33.75 4.54 5.55
C ASP A 254 33.55 5.94 4.92
N GLY A 255 33.30 6.94 5.77
CA GLY A 255 33.26 8.35 5.34
C GLY A 255 31.90 8.86 4.83
N LEU A 256 30.82 8.08 4.94
CA LEU A 256 29.47 8.59 4.67
C LEU A 256 29.12 9.73 5.63
N VAL A 257 28.66 10.85 5.07
CA VAL A 257 28.32 12.05 5.85
C VAL A 257 26.81 12.11 6.11
N PRO A 258 26.36 12.62 7.28
CA PRO A 258 24.94 12.84 7.54
C PRO A 258 24.31 13.79 6.52
N ARG A 259 23.14 13.42 5.98
CA ARG A 259 22.37 14.23 5.01
C ARG A 259 21.05 14.78 5.58
N TRP A 260 20.83 14.63 6.89
CA TRP A 260 19.63 15.08 7.60
C TRP A 260 19.17 16.49 7.21
N ALA A 261 20.03 17.50 7.34
CA ALA A 261 19.63 18.89 7.07
C ALA A 261 19.20 19.11 5.61
N SER A 262 19.86 18.44 4.66
CA SER A 262 19.51 18.50 3.24
C SER A 262 18.15 17.85 2.96
N LEU A 263 17.91 16.65 3.51
CA LEU A 263 16.65 15.94 3.28
C LEU A 263 15.45 16.62 3.93
N VAL A 264 15.59 17.16 5.15
CA VAL A 264 14.51 17.92 5.80
C VAL A 264 14.13 19.14 4.95
N ALA A 265 15.12 19.92 4.51
CA ALA A 265 14.88 21.09 3.68
C ALA A 265 14.22 20.73 2.34
N ALA A 266 14.71 19.66 1.69
CA ALA A 266 14.14 19.18 0.44
C ALA A 266 12.70 18.68 0.62
N ALA A 267 12.42 17.90 1.67
CA ALA A 267 11.08 17.39 1.95
C ALA A 267 10.05 18.53 2.14
N ASP A 268 10.40 19.57 2.90
CA ASP A 268 9.54 20.75 3.10
C ASP A 268 9.32 21.55 1.79
N GLU A 269 10.38 21.77 1.01
CA GLU A 269 10.26 22.49 -0.27
C GLU A 269 9.42 21.70 -1.29
N LEU A 270 9.63 20.39 -1.35
CA LEU A 270 8.92 19.47 -2.25
C LEU A 270 7.45 19.36 -1.88
N ARG A 271 7.09 19.25 -0.60
CA ARG A 271 5.69 19.35 -0.13
C ARG A 271 5.04 20.63 -0.65
N GLY A 272 5.71 21.76 -0.49
CA GLY A 272 5.23 23.03 -1.01
C GLY A 272 5.04 23.04 -2.53
N SER A 273 5.94 22.38 -3.27
CA SER A 273 5.86 22.24 -4.73
C SER A 273 4.70 21.36 -5.16
N VAL A 274 4.51 20.21 -4.54
CA VAL A 274 3.37 19.31 -4.76
C VAL A 274 2.04 20.05 -4.53
N SER A 275 1.89 20.76 -3.40
CA SER A 275 0.67 21.52 -3.11
C SER A 275 0.38 22.62 -4.16
N ARG A 276 1.42 23.32 -4.63
CA ARG A 276 1.29 24.34 -5.70
C ARG A 276 0.91 23.71 -7.04
N THR A 277 1.54 22.60 -7.40
CA THR A 277 1.25 21.86 -8.63
C THR A 277 -0.18 21.32 -8.59
N ARG A 278 -0.61 20.69 -7.50
CA ARG A 278 -2.00 20.22 -7.32
C ARG A 278 -3.01 21.34 -7.51
N SER A 279 -2.77 22.49 -6.86
CA SER A 279 -3.66 23.66 -6.98
C SER A 279 -3.76 24.14 -8.44
N THR A 280 -2.62 24.20 -9.12
CA THR A 280 -2.51 24.61 -10.52
C THR A 280 -3.19 23.63 -11.47
N VAL A 281 -3.01 22.33 -11.25
CA VAL A 281 -3.67 21.27 -12.03
C VAL A 281 -5.17 21.33 -11.82
N ARG A 282 -5.65 21.43 -10.57
CA ARG A 282 -7.10 21.56 -10.27
C ARG A 282 -7.70 22.80 -10.93
N GLU A 283 -7.04 23.95 -10.87
CA GLU A 283 -7.51 25.18 -11.53
C GLU A 283 -7.64 24.98 -13.05
N ARG A 284 -6.61 24.45 -13.72
CA ARG A 284 -6.63 24.20 -15.17
C ARG A 284 -7.58 23.08 -15.56
N ALA A 285 -7.72 22.07 -14.70
CA ALA A 285 -8.61 20.95 -14.90
C ALA A 285 -10.06 21.38 -14.74
N GLY A 286 -10.41 22.55 -14.20
CA GLY A 286 -11.82 23.01 -14.12
C GLY A 286 -12.42 22.94 -12.71
N GLY A 287 -11.59 22.82 -11.68
CA GLY A 287 -12.04 22.76 -10.29
C GLY A 287 -12.58 21.39 -9.93
N ASP A 288 -13.79 21.37 -9.36
CA ASP A 288 -14.47 20.15 -8.87
C ASP A 288 -15.22 19.41 -9.98
N ASP A 289 -15.35 20.01 -11.16
CA ASP A 289 -15.99 19.41 -12.34
C ASP A 289 -15.06 19.56 -13.55
N PRO A 290 -14.04 18.69 -13.66
CA PRO A 290 -12.96 18.96 -14.60
C PRO A 290 -13.35 18.89 -16.08
N LEU A 291 -14.51 18.29 -16.36
CA LEU A 291 -15.04 18.05 -17.71
C LEU A 291 -16.43 18.69 -17.90
N GLY A 292 -16.82 19.62 -17.02
CA GLY A 292 -17.94 20.54 -17.23
C GLY A 292 -19.29 19.86 -17.47
N GLY A 293 -19.56 18.73 -16.79
CA GLY A 293 -20.81 17.98 -16.92
C GLY A 293 -20.98 17.23 -18.24
N GLU A 294 -19.90 17.00 -19.01
CA GLU A 294 -19.91 16.09 -20.16
C GLU A 294 -20.33 14.66 -19.76
N ASP A 295 -21.18 14.03 -20.57
CA ASP A 295 -21.57 12.64 -20.34
C ASP A 295 -20.50 11.69 -20.89
N LEU A 296 -19.64 11.20 -19.99
CA LEU A 296 -18.61 10.21 -20.26
C LEU A 296 -19.05 8.80 -19.87
N SER A 297 -20.30 8.63 -19.47
CA SER A 297 -20.81 7.37 -18.91
C SER A 297 -20.56 6.22 -19.87
N GLY A 298 -19.85 5.21 -19.40
CA GLY A 298 -19.59 4.00 -20.19
C GLY A 298 -18.28 4.03 -20.98
N THR A 299 -17.55 5.14 -21.01
CA THR A 299 -16.34 5.34 -21.85
C THR A 299 -15.03 5.10 -21.09
N VAL A 300 -13.93 4.92 -21.83
CA VAL A 300 -12.56 4.84 -21.25
C VAL A 300 -12.22 6.14 -20.51
N ALA A 301 -12.63 7.29 -21.05
CA ALA A 301 -12.44 8.61 -20.44
C ALA A 301 -13.01 8.69 -19.01
N GLN A 302 -14.18 8.10 -18.74
CA GLN A 302 -14.75 8.05 -17.38
C GLN A 302 -13.84 7.33 -16.40
N GLU A 303 -13.33 6.14 -16.76
CA GLU A 303 -12.45 5.36 -15.90
C GLU A 303 -11.09 6.04 -15.73
N LEU A 304 -10.59 6.71 -16.77
CA LEU A 304 -9.31 7.40 -16.76
C LEU A 304 -9.33 8.59 -15.79
N VAL A 305 -10.42 9.38 -15.78
CA VAL A 305 -10.62 10.49 -14.82
C VAL A 305 -10.72 9.95 -13.41
N ALA A 306 -11.59 8.96 -13.17
CA ALA A 306 -11.79 8.39 -11.84
C ALA A 306 -10.50 7.79 -11.27
N THR A 307 -9.70 7.13 -12.11
CA THR A 307 -8.40 6.58 -11.73
C THR A 307 -7.41 7.70 -11.41
N GLY A 308 -7.32 8.72 -12.26
CA GLY A 308 -6.37 9.82 -12.06
C GLY A 308 -6.68 10.69 -10.85
N GLU A 309 -7.95 10.99 -10.56
CA GLU A 309 -8.35 11.70 -9.33
C GLU A 309 -7.95 10.92 -8.09
N LEU A 310 -8.29 9.62 -8.05
CA LEU A 310 -7.98 8.77 -6.90
C LEU A 310 -6.47 8.64 -6.66
N ARG A 311 -5.67 8.48 -7.73
CA ARG A 311 -4.22 8.35 -7.62
C ARG A 311 -3.55 9.65 -7.21
N THR A 312 -3.96 10.78 -7.78
CA THR A 312 -3.40 12.09 -7.42
C THR A 312 -3.74 12.49 -5.98
N ASP A 313 -4.97 12.24 -5.53
CA ASP A 313 -5.35 12.50 -4.14
C ASP A 313 -4.57 11.61 -3.16
N SER A 314 -4.45 10.31 -3.45
CA SER A 314 -3.64 9.38 -2.64
C SER A 314 -2.18 9.83 -2.57
N ALA A 315 -1.54 10.11 -3.71
CA ALA A 315 -0.13 10.47 -3.74
C ALA A 315 0.17 11.80 -3.00
N VAL A 316 -0.75 12.77 -3.05
CA VAL A 316 -0.60 14.02 -2.29
C VAL A 316 -0.76 13.76 -0.78
N GLU A 317 -1.73 12.94 -0.38
CA GLU A 317 -1.90 12.54 1.03
C GLU A 317 -0.69 11.76 1.55
N ASP A 318 -0.04 10.95 0.70
CA ASP A 318 1.16 10.20 1.04
C ASP A 318 2.35 11.13 1.33
N VAL A 319 2.53 12.19 0.54
CA VAL A 319 3.53 13.25 0.82
C VAL A 319 3.24 13.96 2.14
N GLU A 320 2.00 14.38 2.36
CA GLU A 320 1.61 15.08 3.59
C GLU A 320 1.88 14.21 4.82
N ARG A 321 1.51 12.93 4.75
CA ARG A 321 1.72 11.98 5.83
C ARG A 321 3.20 11.75 6.13
N ALA A 322 4.04 11.60 5.10
CA ALA A 322 5.47 11.39 5.27
C ALA A 322 6.14 12.59 5.95
N VAL A 323 5.83 13.81 5.49
CA VAL A 323 6.36 15.04 6.12
C VAL A 323 5.87 15.19 7.56
N ASP A 324 4.58 14.98 7.82
CA ASP A 324 4.03 15.11 9.17
C ASP A 324 4.58 14.04 10.13
N ALA A 325 5.01 12.88 9.62
CA ALA A 325 5.70 11.83 10.38
C ALA A 325 7.20 12.11 10.59
N GLY A 326 7.79 13.03 9.82
CA GLY A 326 9.22 13.30 9.80
C GLY A 326 10.05 12.32 8.94
N ASP A 327 9.38 11.53 8.11
CA ASP A 327 9.98 10.53 7.20
C ASP A 327 10.48 11.24 5.93
N CYS A 328 11.66 11.88 6.03
CA CYS A 328 12.14 12.82 5.01
C CYS A 328 12.52 12.14 3.70
N ALA A 329 13.06 10.91 3.74
CA ALA A 329 13.43 10.18 2.53
C ALA A 329 12.19 9.69 1.77
N THR A 330 11.20 9.15 2.48
CA THR A 330 9.88 8.82 1.95
C THR A 330 9.20 10.06 1.38
N ALA A 331 9.20 11.19 2.10
CA ALA A 331 8.59 12.43 1.60
C ALA A 331 9.19 12.90 0.27
N VAL A 332 10.51 12.78 0.08
CA VAL A 332 11.18 13.10 -1.18
C VAL A 332 10.70 12.20 -2.32
N VAL A 333 10.69 10.88 -2.11
CA VAL A 333 10.28 9.92 -3.13
C VAL A 333 8.79 10.05 -3.46
N GLU A 334 7.93 10.14 -2.45
CA GLU A 334 6.48 10.34 -2.64
C GLU A 334 6.18 11.67 -3.31
N SER A 335 6.99 12.71 -3.10
CA SER A 335 6.83 13.97 -3.84
C SER A 335 7.08 13.80 -5.33
N GLY A 336 8.08 12.99 -5.72
CA GLY A 336 8.30 12.64 -7.13
C GLY A 336 7.14 11.86 -7.73
N VAL A 337 6.63 10.87 -6.99
CA VAL A 337 5.44 10.11 -7.39
C VAL A 337 4.25 11.05 -7.58
N ALA A 338 3.94 11.89 -6.59
CA ALA A 338 2.84 12.84 -6.67
C ALA A 338 2.97 13.82 -7.84
N LEU A 339 4.18 14.31 -8.14
CA LEU A 339 4.40 15.18 -9.30
C LEU A 339 4.15 14.46 -10.63
N ALA A 340 4.58 13.19 -10.76
CA ALA A 340 4.31 12.38 -11.94
C ALA A 340 2.81 12.04 -12.09
N GLU A 341 2.13 11.66 -11.00
CA GLU A 341 0.67 11.42 -10.98
C GLU A 341 -0.11 12.68 -11.39
N LEU A 342 0.29 13.86 -10.87
CA LEU A 342 -0.35 15.13 -11.20
C LEU A 342 -0.15 15.53 -12.67
N ASP A 343 1.02 15.28 -13.24
CA ASP A 343 1.30 15.55 -14.64
C ASP A 343 0.56 14.59 -15.57
N ALA A 344 0.55 13.29 -15.23
CA ALA A 344 -0.21 12.27 -15.94
C ALA A 344 -1.72 12.58 -15.93
N PHE A 345 -2.27 12.98 -14.78
CA PHE A 345 -3.68 13.39 -14.69
C PHE A 345 -3.97 14.64 -15.52
N ARG A 346 -3.08 15.64 -15.48
CA ARG A 346 -3.20 16.83 -16.33
C ARG A 346 -3.21 16.47 -17.81
N ALA A 347 -2.34 15.56 -18.24
CA ALA A 347 -2.28 15.08 -19.62
C ALA A 347 -3.56 14.34 -20.01
N ALA A 348 -4.04 13.42 -19.16
CA ALA A 348 -5.29 12.69 -19.37
C ALA A 348 -6.49 13.63 -19.56
N VAL A 349 -6.63 14.65 -18.70
CA VAL A 349 -7.70 15.66 -18.83
C VAL A 349 -7.56 16.44 -20.15
N GLY A 350 -6.33 16.74 -20.58
CA GLY A 350 -6.05 17.34 -21.88
C GLY A 350 -6.54 16.50 -23.05
N GLU A 351 -6.11 15.24 -23.12
CA GLU A 351 -6.50 14.28 -24.17
C GLU A 351 -8.03 14.09 -24.23
N ILE A 352 -8.69 13.98 -23.08
CA ILE A 352 -10.15 13.86 -23.02
C ILE A 352 -10.82 15.12 -23.57
N ARG A 353 -10.34 16.32 -23.23
CA ARG A 353 -10.89 17.58 -23.78
C ARG A 353 -10.71 17.68 -25.29
N ASP A 354 -9.63 17.12 -25.82
CA ASP A 354 -9.31 17.16 -27.24
C ASP A 354 -10.11 16.17 -28.10
N GLY A 355 -10.85 15.24 -27.48
CA GLY A 355 -11.69 14.29 -28.23
C GLY A 355 -11.45 12.83 -27.86
N GLU A 356 -10.36 12.52 -27.17
CA GLU A 356 -9.85 11.16 -27.04
C GLU A 356 -10.59 10.32 -25.98
N HIS A 357 -10.34 9.00 -26.00
CA HIS A 357 -10.85 8.02 -25.01
C HIS A 357 -12.37 7.87 -24.90
N ARG A 358 -13.15 8.43 -25.84
CA ARG A 358 -14.63 8.30 -25.88
C ARG A 358 -15.13 7.03 -26.56
N GLU A 359 -14.27 6.33 -27.29
CA GLU A 359 -14.62 5.15 -28.06
C GLU A 359 -14.84 3.92 -27.16
N ALA A 360 -15.65 2.97 -27.64
CA ALA A 360 -15.81 1.70 -26.96
C ALA A 360 -14.51 0.88 -27.06
N PRO A 361 -14.02 0.29 -25.96
CA PRO A 361 -12.77 -0.47 -25.96
C PRO A 361 -12.91 -1.71 -26.85
N SER A 362 -11.84 -2.01 -27.57
CA SER A 362 -11.67 -3.20 -28.41
C SER A 362 -10.42 -3.96 -27.95
N GLU A 363 -10.29 -5.23 -28.33
CA GLU A 363 -9.05 -5.97 -28.08
C GLU A 363 -7.83 -5.26 -28.69
N SER A 364 -7.97 -4.73 -29.91
CA SER A 364 -6.89 -4.00 -30.59
C SER A 364 -6.51 -2.71 -29.87
N SER A 365 -7.49 -1.97 -29.33
CA SER A 365 -7.18 -0.73 -28.58
C SER A 365 -6.50 -1.03 -27.26
N VAL A 366 -6.90 -2.11 -26.56
CA VAL A 366 -6.21 -2.59 -25.35
C VAL A 366 -4.78 -3.00 -25.65
N ARG A 367 -4.53 -3.77 -26.72
CA ARG A 367 -3.17 -4.18 -27.10
C ARG A 367 -2.31 -2.96 -27.45
N SER A 368 -2.85 -1.98 -28.17
CA SER A 368 -2.15 -0.72 -28.47
C SER A 368 -1.86 0.11 -27.21
N ALA A 369 -2.77 0.12 -26.22
CA ALA A 369 -2.53 0.78 -24.94
C ALA A 369 -1.43 0.05 -24.14
N ALA A 370 -1.43 -1.28 -24.14
CA ALA A 370 -0.39 -2.08 -23.49
C ALA A 370 1.00 -1.82 -24.09
N GLU A 371 1.13 -1.76 -25.42
CA GLU A 371 2.41 -1.45 -26.06
C GLU A 371 2.90 -0.04 -25.73
N ARG A 372 2.00 0.95 -25.69
CA ARG A 372 2.36 2.33 -25.27
C ARG A 372 2.78 2.39 -23.80
N ALA A 373 2.05 1.72 -22.92
CA ALA A 373 2.38 1.63 -21.50
C ALA A 373 3.77 0.99 -21.29
N ARG A 374 4.03 -0.16 -21.94
CA ARG A 374 5.33 -0.84 -21.89
C ARG A 374 6.46 0.07 -22.40
N THR A 375 6.23 0.75 -23.53
CA THR A 375 7.21 1.66 -24.12
C THR A 375 7.52 2.81 -23.16
N ALA A 376 6.50 3.49 -22.64
CA ALA A 376 6.68 4.64 -21.75
C ALA A 376 7.42 4.28 -20.46
N VAL A 377 7.07 3.14 -19.84
CA VAL A 377 7.74 2.64 -18.64
C VAL A 377 9.17 2.23 -18.93
N GLY A 378 9.44 1.58 -20.06
CA GLY A 378 10.80 1.21 -20.48
C GLY A 378 11.68 2.43 -20.79
N GLU A 379 11.13 3.43 -21.48
CA GLU A 379 11.82 4.68 -21.79
C GLU A 379 12.15 5.49 -20.52
N ALA A 380 11.26 5.49 -19.53
CA ALA A 380 11.47 6.18 -18.26
C ALA A 380 12.73 5.73 -17.50
N VAL A 381 13.17 4.48 -17.71
CA VAL A 381 14.32 3.88 -17.01
C VAL A 381 15.50 3.56 -17.91
N ALA A 382 15.44 3.93 -19.19
CA ALA A 382 16.49 3.62 -20.17
C ALA A 382 17.86 4.28 -19.88
N GLY A 383 17.91 5.29 -19.00
CA GLY A 383 19.11 6.06 -18.65
C GLY A 383 19.89 5.59 -17.43
N ASP A 384 19.57 4.43 -16.85
CA ASP A 384 20.14 3.92 -15.60
C ASP A 384 20.07 4.93 -14.43
N ASP A 385 19.07 5.82 -14.41
CA ASP A 385 18.83 6.78 -13.34
C ASP A 385 18.11 6.11 -12.16
N PRO A 386 18.77 5.87 -11.00
CA PRO A 386 18.16 5.16 -9.88
C PRO A 386 16.92 5.86 -9.32
N LEU A 387 16.84 7.19 -9.46
CA LEU A 387 15.68 7.94 -8.99
C LEU A 387 14.49 7.71 -9.92
N ALA A 388 14.67 7.83 -11.24
CA ALA A 388 13.63 7.48 -12.21
C ALA A 388 13.20 6.01 -12.07
N THR A 389 14.15 5.09 -11.86
CA THR A 389 13.87 3.67 -11.58
C THR A 389 12.99 3.48 -10.34
N ARG A 390 13.24 4.21 -9.24
CA ARG A 390 12.36 4.15 -8.06
C ARG A 390 10.98 4.76 -8.33
N LEU A 391 10.93 5.85 -9.09
CA LEU A 391 9.67 6.56 -9.39
C LEU A 391 8.81 5.83 -10.40
N VAL A 392 9.35 4.98 -11.28
CA VAL A 392 8.53 4.25 -12.26
C VAL A 392 7.71 3.11 -11.63
N ARG A 393 8.05 2.66 -10.42
CA ARG A 393 7.43 1.52 -9.74
C ARG A 393 5.89 1.52 -9.77
N PRO A 394 5.17 2.63 -9.48
CA PRO A 394 3.70 2.63 -9.54
C PRO A 394 3.12 2.35 -10.94
N GLY A 395 3.87 2.66 -12.00
CA GLY A 395 3.51 2.32 -13.38
C GLY A 395 3.73 0.84 -13.69
N LEU A 396 4.83 0.26 -13.21
CA LEU A 396 5.11 -1.19 -13.33
C LEU A 396 4.06 -2.01 -12.56
N ASP A 397 3.82 -1.66 -11.28
CA ASP A 397 2.79 -2.30 -10.45
C ASP A 397 1.39 -2.22 -11.11
N GLY A 398 1.07 -1.06 -11.71
CA GLY A 398 -0.20 -0.85 -12.42
C GLY A 398 -0.33 -1.70 -13.70
N PHE A 399 0.78 -1.91 -14.42
CA PHE A 399 0.82 -2.76 -15.61
C PHE A 399 0.60 -4.23 -15.25
N GLU A 400 1.35 -4.74 -14.28
CA GLU A 400 1.25 -6.13 -13.83
C GLU A 400 -0.12 -6.46 -13.25
N TYR A 401 -0.66 -5.57 -12.41
CA TYR A 401 -2.00 -5.73 -11.87
C TYR A 401 -3.03 -5.95 -12.98
N VAL A 402 -2.95 -5.19 -14.07
CA VAL A 402 -3.89 -5.33 -15.19
C VAL A 402 -3.63 -6.61 -15.99
N ALA A 403 -2.37 -6.99 -16.18
CA ALA A 403 -2.00 -8.25 -16.83
C ALA A 403 -2.57 -9.45 -16.07
N ASP A 404 -2.34 -9.53 -14.75
CA ASP A 404 -2.84 -10.59 -13.88
C ASP A 404 -4.37 -10.68 -13.93
N ARG A 405 -5.07 -9.54 -13.83
CA ARG A 405 -6.55 -9.50 -13.89
C ARG A 405 -7.10 -9.96 -15.23
N VAL A 406 -6.38 -9.75 -16.33
CA VAL A 406 -6.75 -10.27 -17.65
C VAL A 406 -6.53 -11.78 -17.70
N GLU A 407 -5.40 -12.28 -17.19
CA GLU A 407 -5.09 -13.72 -17.16
C GLU A 407 -6.09 -14.51 -16.29
N GLU A 408 -6.51 -13.95 -15.16
CA GLU A 408 -7.50 -14.55 -14.28
C GLU A 408 -8.95 -14.46 -14.81
N GLY A 409 -9.17 -13.74 -15.92
CA GLY A 409 -10.48 -13.58 -16.54
C GLY A 409 -11.43 -12.62 -15.80
N TYR A 410 -10.90 -11.80 -14.87
CA TYR A 410 -11.67 -10.81 -14.10
C TYR A 410 -11.56 -9.38 -14.65
N SER A 411 -11.11 -9.22 -15.90
CA SER A 411 -10.87 -7.92 -16.51
C SER A 411 -12.11 -7.32 -17.18
N SER A 412 -12.20 -5.99 -17.14
CA SER A 412 -13.11 -5.19 -17.96
C SER A 412 -12.26 -4.49 -19.01
N ALA A 413 -12.54 -4.69 -20.30
CA ALA A 413 -11.76 -4.08 -21.39
C ALA A 413 -11.64 -2.56 -21.25
N ARG A 414 -12.69 -1.91 -20.74
CA ARG A 414 -12.71 -0.45 -20.48
C ARG A 414 -11.73 -0.05 -19.38
N ARG A 415 -11.79 -0.74 -18.24
CA ARG A 415 -10.94 -0.45 -17.07
C ARG A 415 -9.48 -0.81 -17.34
N THR A 416 -9.27 -1.94 -18.02
CA THR A 416 -7.96 -2.39 -18.50
C THR A 416 -7.35 -1.35 -19.44
N GLN A 417 -8.08 -0.91 -20.47
CA GLN A 417 -7.57 0.14 -21.37
C GLN A 417 -7.25 1.41 -20.59
N ALA A 418 -8.20 1.95 -19.80
CA ALA A 418 -7.99 3.18 -19.03
C ALA A 418 -6.76 3.12 -18.11
N THR A 419 -6.53 1.98 -17.46
CA THR A 419 -5.37 1.81 -16.59
C THR A 419 -4.08 1.80 -17.40
N LEU A 420 -4.04 1.12 -18.56
CA LEU A 420 -2.86 1.11 -19.43
C LEU A 420 -2.57 2.49 -20.04
N GLU A 421 -3.61 3.23 -20.45
CA GLU A 421 -3.47 4.63 -20.88
C GLU A 421 -2.84 5.47 -19.76
N TYR A 422 -3.34 5.32 -18.53
CA TYR A 422 -2.81 6.03 -17.38
C TYR A 422 -1.35 5.66 -17.09
N VAL A 423 -0.99 4.37 -17.16
CA VAL A 423 0.40 3.90 -17.01
C VAL A 423 1.31 4.54 -18.06
N ALA A 424 0.85 4.66 -19.32
CA ALA A 424 1.64 5.31 -20.36
C ALA A 424 1.89 6.79 -20.05
N LEU A 425 0.85 7.52 -19.61
CA LEU A 425 0.94 8.93 -19.23
C LEU A 425 1.84 9.13 -18.01
N TYR A 426 1.72 8.26 -17.00
CA TYR A 426 2.57 8.25 -15.81
C TYR A 426 4.04 8.00 -16.17
N GLY A 427 4.32 6.94 -16.94
CA GLY A 427 5.68 6.61 -17.38
C GLY A 427 6.34 7.76 -18.11
N ALA A 428 5.61 8.46 -18.99
CA ALA A 428 6.12 9.64 -19.71
C ALA A 428 6.44 10.83 -18.78
N ALA A 429 5.77 10.95 -17.63
CA ALA A 429 6.00 12.03 -16.67
C ALA A 429 7.18 11.78 -15.71
N VAL A 430 7.57 10.52 -15.51
CA VAL A 430 8.62 10.13 -14.54
C VAL A 430 9.96 10.84 -14.77
N PRO A 431 10.51 10.95 -16.00
CA PRO A 431 11.80 11.63 -16.20
C PRO A 431 11.82 13.09 -15.75
N ALA A 432 10.74 13.84 -16.02
CA ALA A 432 10.63 15.24 -15.60
C ALA A 432 10.51 15.36 -14.07
N ALA A 433 9.78 14.44 -13.43
CA ALA A 433 9.68 14.38 -11.98
C ALA A 433 11.04 14.03 -11.33
N SER A 434 11.80 13.09 -11.91
CA SER A 434 13.13 12.72 -11.38
C SER A 434 14.14 13.86 -11.51
N GLU A 435 14.14 14.59 -12.63
CA GLU A 435 14.95 15.79 -12.81
C GLU A 435 14.59 16.87 -11.79
N PHE A 436 13.29 17.15 -11.62
CA PHE A 436 12.81 18.13 -10.64
C PHE A 436 13.24 17.81 -9.22
N LEU A 437 13.15 16.54 -8.79
CA LEU A 437 13.64 16.12 -7.48
C LEU A 437 15.15 16.34 -7.32
N ARG A 438 15.94 15.98 -8.34
CA ARG A 438 17.39 16.10 -8.31
C ARG A 438 17.83 17.55 -8.10
N GLU A 439 17.21 18.49 -8.81
CA GLU A 439 17.49 19.93 -8.65
C GLU A 439 17.24 20.46 -7.23
N ARG A 440 16.38 19.81 -6.44
CA ARG A 440 16.08 20.21 -5.04
C ARG A 440 16.92 19.48 -4.01
N LEU A 441 17.55 18.39 -4.42
CA LEU A 441 18.43 17.59 -3.58
C LEU A 441 19.90 18.05 -3.70
N ASP A 442 20.26 18.73 -4.80
CA ASP A 442 21.54 19.40 -5.01
C ASP A 442 21.59 20.79 -4.33
#